data_AF-A0A6V8EWB7-F1
#
_entry.id   AF-A0A6V8EWB7-F1
#
_cell.length_a   1.000
_cell.length_b   1.000
_cell.length_c   1.000
_cell.angle_alpha   90.00
_cell.angle_beta   90.00
_cell.angle_gamma   90.00
#
_symmetry.space_group_name_H-M   'P 1'
#
loop_
_entity.id
_entity.type
_entity.pdbx_description
1 polymer ?
#
loop_
_entity_poly.entity_id
_entity_poly.type
_entity_poly.pdbx_seq_one_letter_code
_entity_poly.pdbx_strand_id
1 'polypeptide(L)'
;MGEGRMRRLVAASMVMLLVLLIPVSAEETGAVRLEIEVLDENSKPWYGAGESVLLGSSIVNDGAATSITEDPSCGVVMRIANTAGTILLDESTTCRGQSRGLDVPSG
;
A
#
# COMPACT_ATOMS: atom_id res chain seq x y z
N MET A 1 39.96 1.24 -40.94
CA MET A 1 38.47 1.35 -40.96
C MET A 1 37.84 0.39 -39.92
N GLY A 2 38.32 0.38 -38.67
CA GLY A 2 37.92 -0.62 -37.66
C GLY A 2 37.82 -0.08 -36.22
N GLU A 3 38.61 0.94 -35.87
CA GLU A 3 38.61 1.53 -34.52
C GLU A 3 37.31 2.26 -34.16
N GLY A 4 36.68 2.97 -35.10
CA GLY A 4 35.40 3.66 -34.84
C GLY A 4 34.25 2.69 -34.56
N ARG A 5 34.26 1.51 -35.20
CA ARG A 5 33.25 0.46 -35.00
C ARG A 5 33.46 -0.26 -33.67
N MET A 6 34.72 -0.52 -33.30
CA MET A 6 35.09 -1.08 -32.00
C MET A 6 34.73 -0.15 -30.84
N ARG A 7 35.02 1.15 -30.95
CA ARG A 7 34.66 2.14 -29.91
C ARG A 7 33.15 2.27 -29.69
N ARG A 8 32.35 2.18 -30.77
CA ARG A 8 30.88 2.20 -30.67
C ARG A 8 30.33 0.93 -30.03
N LEU A 9 30.93 -0.23 -30.29
CA LEU A 9 30.54 -1.49 -29.65
C LEU A 9 30.85 -1.48 -28.15
N VAL A 10 32.03 -0.99 -27.77
CA VAL A 10 32.43 -0.85 -26.35
C VAL A 10 31.53 0.14 -25.62
N ALA A 11 31.23 1.30 -26.24
CA ALA A 11 30.32 2.27 -25.66
C ALA A 11 28.89 1.72 -25.50
N ALA A 12 28.38 1.00 -26.52
CA ALA A 12 27.06 0.37 -26.46
C ALA A 12 26.99 -0.71 -25.36
N SER A 13 28.03 -1.54 -25.22
CA SER A 13 28.09 -2.54 -24.15
C SER A 13 28.14 -1.91 -22.76
N MET A 14 28.85 -0.80 -22.61
CA MET A 14 28.98 -0.10 -21.32
C MET A 14 27.68 0.60 -20.93
N VAL A 15 26.97 1.21 -21.89
CA VAL A 15 25.62 1.76 -21.67
C VAL A 15 24.63 0.67 -21.30
N MET A 16 24.69 -0.49 -21.97
CA MET A 16 23.82 -1.62 -21.63
C MET A 16 24.12 -2.17 -20.22
N LEU A 17 25.39 -2.20 -19.82
CA LEU A 17 25.79 -2.58 -18.47
C LEU A 17 25.24 -1.61 -17.40
N LEU A 18 25.20 -0.31 -17.70
CA LEU A 18 24.65 0.71 -16.80
C LEU A 18 23.14 0.56 -16.59
N VAL A 19 22.40 0.12 -17.61
CA VAL A 19 20.95 -0.14 -17.49
C VAL A 19 20.67 -1.33 -16.57
N LEU A 20 21.56 -2.33 -16.53
CA LEU A 20 21.46 -3.48 -15.61
C LEU A 20 21.78 -3.12 -14.15
N LEU A 21 22.41 -1.97 -13.89
CA LEU A 21 22.72 -1.48 -12.55
C LEU A 21 21.60 -0.62 -11.95
N ILE A 22 20.51 -0.39 -12.68
CA ILE A 22 19.34 0.27 -12.10
C ILE A 22 18.73 -0.72 -11.11
N PRO A 23 18.74 -0.44 -9.79
CA PRO A 23 18.03 -1.29 -8.85
C PRO A 23 16.57 -1.29 -9.26
N VAL A 24 16.07 -2.45 -9.71
CA VAL A 24 14.63 -2.66 -9.77
C VAL A 24 14.20 -2.78 -8.32
N SER A 25 13.76 -1.67 -7.73
CA SER A 25 13.05 -1.70 -6.47
C SER A 25 11.72 -2.42 -6.75
N ALA A 26 11.73 -3.74 -6.60
CA ALA A 26 10.51 -4.45 -6.30
C ALA A 26 10.14 -4.01 -4.90
N GLU A 27 9.24 -3.03 -4.79
CA GLU A 27 8.51 -2.79 -3.56
C GLU A 27 7.79 -4.10 -3.26
N GLU A 28 8.38 -4.92 -2.40
CA GLU A 28 7.72 -6.08 -1.84
C GLU A 28 6.45 -5.50 -1.21
N THR A 29 5.30 -5.84 -1.80
CA THR A 29 3.99 -5.53 -1.21
C THR A 29 4.07 -5.99 0.23
N GLY A 30 4.13 -5.03 1.15
CA GLY A 30 4.61 -5.29 2.49
C GLY A 30 3.90 -6.47 3.12
N ALA A 31 4.66 -7.30 3.83
CA ALA A 31 4.13 -8.45 4.58
C ALA A 31 2.95 -8.10 5.51
N VAL A 32 2.79 -6.82 5.85
CA VAL A 32 1.69 -6.27 6.64
C VAL A 32 0.56 -5.80 5.72
N ARG A 33 -0.64 -6.37 5.91
CA ARG A 33 -1.85 -6.04 5.15
C ARG A 33 -3.01 -5.72 6.09
N LEU A 34 -3.90 -4.82 5.64
CA LEU A 34 -5.18 -4.55 6.28
C LEU A 34 -6.23 -5.43 5.62
N GLU A 35 -6.80 -6.36 6.37
CA GLU A 35 -7.99 -7.09 5.96
C GLU A 35 -9.23 -6.37 6.45
N ILE A 36 -10.28 -6.38 5.61
CA ILE A 36 -11.59 -5.84 5.93
C ILE A 36 -12.62 -6.90 5.55
N GLU A 37 -13.48 -7.24 6.50
CA GLU A 37 -14.56 -8.20 6.33
C GLU A 37 -15.91 -7.51 6.56
N VAL A 38 -16.91 -7.87 5.77
CA VAL A 38 -18.29 -7.48 6.03
C VAL A 38 -18.87 -8.47 7.03
N LEU A 39 -19.17 -8.01 8.25
CA LEU A 39 -19.65 -8.84 9.35
C LEU A 39 -21.17 -8.89 9.46
N ASP A 40 -21.88 -8.12 8.63
CA ASP A 40 -23.33 -8.07 8.65
C ASP A 40 -23.94 -9.26 7.89
N GLU A 41 -25.02 -9.82 8.44
CA GLU A 41 -25.78 -10.93 7.84
C GLU A 41 -26.76 -10.41 6.76
N ASN A 42 -26.30 -9.56 5.85
CA ASN A 42 -27.14 -9.09 4.74
C ASN A 42 -27.22 -10.17 3.66
N SER A 43 -28.39 -10.79 3.56
CA SER A 43 -28.72 -11.78 2.54
C SER A 43 -28.82 -11.22 1.11
N LYS A 44 -28.78 -9.88 0.95
CA LYS A 44 -28.84 -9.19 -0.34
C LYS A 44 -27.43 -8.73 -0.75
N PRO A 45 -27.12 -8.68 -2.06
CA PRO A 45 -25.85 -8.16 -2.55
C PRO A 45 -25.77 -6.62 -2.56
N TRP A 46 -26.72 -5.91 -1.92
CA TRP A 46 -26.82 -4.45 -1.94
C TRP A 46 -27.40 -3.90 -0.64
N TYR A 47 -27.09 -2.63 -0.37
CA TYR A 47 -27.62 -1.86 0.75
C TYR A 47 -28.51 -0.72 0.26
N GLY A 48 -29.63 -0.52 0.94
CA GLY A 48 -30.54 0.59 0.74
C GLY A 48 -30.15 1.83 1.56
N ALA A 49 -30.77 2.97 1.24
CA ALA A 49 -30.60 4.18 2.03
C ALA A 49 -31.13 3.97 3.46
N GLY A 50 -30.30 4.32 4.45
CA GLY A 50 -30.62 4.14 5.87
C GLY A 50 -30.28 2.76 6.44
N GLU A 51 -29.84 1.81 5.61
CA GLU A 51 -29.26 0.56 6.10
C GLU A 51 -27.81 0.79 6.57
N SER A 52 -27.39 0.06 7.60
CA SER A 52 -26.03 0.10 8.14
C SER A 52 -25.19 -1.06 7.61
N VAL A 53 -23.92 -0.80 7.33
CA VAL A 53 -22.93 -1.83 7.01
C VAL A 53 -22.04 -2.03 8.23
N LEU A 54 -21.89 -3.27 8.68
CA LEU A 54 -20.94 -3.61 9.75
C LEU A 54 -19.66 -4.18 9.12
N LEU A 55 -18.53 -3.53 9.42
CA LEU A 55 -17.22 -3.92 8.93
C LEU A 55 -16.32 -4.33 10.10
N GLY A 56 -15.65 -5.46 9.97
CA GLY A 56 -14.51 -5.86 10.79
C GLY A 56 -13.22 -5.53 10.06
N SER A 57 -12.17 -5.19 10.81
CA SER A 57 -10.85 -5.02 10.25
C SER A 57 -9.77 -5.63 11.13
N SER A 58 -8.72 -6.13 10.50
CA SER A 58 -7.55 -6.71 11.16
C SER A 58 -6.29 -6.35 10.38
N ILE A 59 -5.20 -6.18 11.12
CA ILE A 59 -3.85 -6.11 10.52
C ILE A 59 -3.29 -7.53 10.59
N VAL A 60 -2.85 -8.06 9.45
CA VAL A 60 -2.20 -9.37 9.34
C VAL A 60 -0.77 -9.17 8.87
N ASN A 61 0.18 -9.89 9.47
CA ASN A 61 1.58 -9.84 9.07
C ASN A 61 2.10 -11.24 8.74
N ASP A 62 2.08 -11.58 7.45
CA ASP A 62 2.53 -12.88 6.95
C ASP A 62 4.06 -13.01 6.86
N GLY A 63 4.81 -11.99 7.29
CA GLY A 63 6.27 -11.93 7.22
C GLY A 63 6.95 -11.94 8.58
N ALA A 64 8.18 -11.41 8.63
CA ALA A 64 8.88 -11.22 9.89
C ALA A 64 8.24 -10.09 10.71
N ALA A 65 8.48 -10.11 12.02
CA ALA A 65 8.12 -8.99 12.89
C ALA A 65 8.74 -7.69 12.34
N THR A 66 7.93 -6.65 12.22
CA THR A 66 8.29 -5.39 11.58
C THR A 66 7.64 -4.21 12.30
N SER A 67 7.89 -2.99 11.84
CA SER A 67 7.26 -1.78 12.37
C SER A 67 6.63 -1.00 11.23
N ILE A 68 5.37 -0.57 11.40
CA ILE A 68 4.69 0.32 10.47
C ILE A 68 4.61 1.73 11.07
N THR A 69 4.52 2.75 10.22
CA THR A 69 4.29 4.11 10.70
C THR A 69 2.79 4.38 10.78
N GLU A 70 2.33 4.76 11.97
CA GLU A 70 0.96 5.19 12.22
C GLU A 70 0.91 6.63 12.75
N ASP A 71 -0.27 7.24 12.66
CA ASP A 71 -0.58 8.46 13.39
C ASP A 71 -1.34 8.12 14.67
N PRO A 72 -0.68 8.10 15.84
CA PRO A 72 -1.33 7.68 17.07
C PRO A 72 -2.36 8.64 17.65
N SER A 73 -2.51 9.82 17.04
CA SER A 73 -3.53 10.77 17.45
C SER A 73 -4.93 10.34 17.02
N CYS A 74 -5.01 9.44 16.04
CA CYS A 74 -6.22 8.75 15.63
C CYS A 74 -5.96 7.24 15.73
N GLY A 75 -6.97 6.48 16.14
CA GLY A 75 -6.84 5.01 16.18
C GLY A 75 -6.97 4.47 14.76
N VAL A 76 -7.96 3.61 14.56
CA VAL A 76 -8.42 3.25 13.22
C VAL A 76 -9.25 4.41 12.66
N VAL A 77 -9.03 4.75 11.39
CA VAL A 77 -9.83 5.74 10.65
C VAL A 77 -10.49 5.10 9.44
N MET A 78 -11.73 5.46 9.18
CA MET A 78 -12.49 5.05 8.01
C MET A 78 -12.53 6.16 6.96
N ARG A 79 -12.31 5.78 5.71
CA ARG A 79 -12.49 6.65 4.56
C ARG A 79 -13.38 5.97 3.53
N ILE A 80 -14.49 6.59 3.21
CA ILE A 80 -15.51 6.05 2.30
C ILE A 80 -15.55 6.92 1.06
N ALA A 81 -15.47 6.30 -0.12
CA ALA A 81 -15.62 6.97 -1.40
C ALA A 81 -16.78 6.38 -2.19
N ASN A 82 -17.42 7.19 -3.03
CA ASN A 82 -18.35 6.68 -4.02
C ASN A 82 -17.61 6.11 -5.25
N THR A 83 -18.35 5.56 -6.20
CA THR A 83 -17.80 4.98 -7.44
C THR A 83 -17.07 5.98 -8.33
N ALA A 84 -17.33 7.28 -8.18
CA ALA A 84 -16.61 8.35 -8.88
C ALA A 84 -15.34 8.80 -8.14
N GLY A 85 -15.01 8.18 -7.00
CA GLY A 85 -13.86 8.54 -6.16
C GLY A 85 -14.10 9.77 -5.27
N THR A 86 -15.32 10.31 -5.21
CA THR A 86 -15.65 11.39 -4.28
C THR A 86 -15.70 10.84 -2.87
N ILE A 87 -14.95 11.45 -1.96
CA ILE A 87 -14.92 11.07 -0.55
C ILE A 87 -16.23 11.52 0.12
N LEU A 88 -16.96 10.56 0.67
CA LEU A 88 -18.22 10.76 1.40
C LEU A 88 -17.99 10.88 2.91
N LEU A 89 -16.98 10.16 3.42
CA LEU A 89 -16.55 10.19 4.81
C LEU A 89 -15.02 10.14 4.86
N ASP A 90 -14.41 10.98 5.69
CA ASP A 90 -12.97 10.98 5.94
C ASP A 90 -12.66 11.28 7.41
N GLU A 91 -12.50 10.22 8.20
CA GLU A 91 -12.15 10.35 9.62
C GLU A 91 -10.69 10.77 9.83
N SER A 92 -9.84 10.66 8.81
CA SER A 92 -8.42 11.06 8.91
C SER A 92 -8.24 12.57 9.10
N THR A 93 -9.24 13.37 8.75
CA THR A 93 -9.25 14.82 8.96
C THR A 93 -9.16 15.23 10.43
N THR A 94 -9.47 14.32 11.35
CA THR A 94 -9.37 14.52 12.80
C THR A 94 -7.99 14.16 13.36
N CYS A 95 -7.16 13.49 12.57
CA CYS A 95 -5.80 13.15 12.94
C CYS A 95 -4.93 14.41 13.05
N ARG A 96 -3.95 14.40 13.95
CA ARG A 96 -3.01 15.50 14.22
C ARG A 96 -1.73 15.44 13.37
N GLY A 97 -1.62 14.47 12.47
CA GLY A 97 -0.45 14.26 11.62
C GLY A 97 0.79 13.81 12.40
N GLN A 98 0.60 13.05 13.49
CA GLN A 98 1.73 12.49 14.23
C GLN A 98 2.29 11.27 13.49
N SER A 99 3.54 10.91 13.79
CA SER A 99 4.20 9.77 13.18
C SER A 99 4.92 8.98 14.26
N ARG A 100 4.52 7.72 14.44
CA ARG A 100 5.12 6.79 15.39
C ARG A 100 5.22 5.40 14.76
N GLY A 101 6.25 4.66 15.14
CA GLY A 101 6.34 3.22 14.85
C GLY A 101 5.32 2.44 15.69
N LEU A 102 4.56 1.57 15.03
CA LEU A 102 3.77 0.51 15.62
C LEU A 102 4.46 -0.82 15.30
N ASP A 103 4.89 -1.52 16.34
CA ASP A 103 5.45 -2.85 16.18
C ASP A 103 4.35 -3.85 15.81
N VAL A 104 4.51 -4.49 14.66
CA VAL A 104 3.60 -5.52 14.14
C VAL A 104 4.33 -6.86 14.23
N PRO A 105 3.94 -7.75 15.16
CA PRO A 105 4.55 -9.08 15.24
C PRO A 105 4.24 -9.89 13.98
N SER A 106 5.01 -10.95 13.73
CA SER A 106 4.66 -11.94 12.71
C SER A 106 3.46 -12.76 13.16
N GLY A 107 2.50 -13.03 12.26
CA GLY A 107 1.29 -13.79 12.55
C GLY A 107 0.08 -13.28 11.79
#